data_AF-A0A1G6D404-F1
#
_entry.id   AF-A0A1G6D404-F1
#
_cell.length_a   1.000
_cell.length_b   1.000
_cell.length_c   1.000
_cell.angle_alpha   90.00
_cell.angle_beta   90.00
_cell.angle_gamma   90.00
#
_symmetry.space_group_name_H-M   'P 1'
#
loop_
_entity.id
_entity.type
_entity.pdbx_description
1 polymer ?
#
loop_
_entity_poly.entity_id
_entity_poly.type
_entity_poly.pdbx_seq_one_letter_code
_entity_poly.pdbx_strand_id
1 'polypeptide(L)'
;MIEVLMILTLEILVLTFGMLFELFPGTKYRMHKPQIQLISSVIICTICAAILSVMLLFPEEINAGNDYANLDMMKPFIVLAVIFLFASIYKYTDMKKSSYELECISLSKEDYTLVHDFDLTLGNYMYMPNVQRTAKCEGFIIVFTSVMPANEIDADFICRKFSEEQYECITIREKELNIKNIIKRGSSLLLFLLCIVDVAFFVLSGHQFSNTAIGETVYEVFTNLLMVLFGLAFIKTFIGVNSLIRVIFEVLGLVMIIVGVVSLVGLF
;
A
#
# COMPACT_ATOMS: atom_id res chain seq x y z
N MET A 1 18.08 -16.99 -16.21
CA MET A 1 16.59 -17.07 -16.19
C MET A 1 16.04 -16.70 -14.82
N ILE A 2 16.46 -17.36 -13.73
CA ILE A 2 16.05 -17.03 -12.35
C ILE A 2 16.29 -15.56 -12.02
N GLU A 3 17.48 -15.05 -12.33
CA GLU A 3 17.83 -13.65 -12.15
C GLU A 3 16.88 -12.68 -12.87
N VAL A 4 16.56 -12.94 -14.14
CA VAL A 4 15.60 -12.12 -14.91
C VAL A 4 14.21 -12.15 -14.25
N LEU A 5 13.78 -13.30 -13.75
CA LEU A 5 12.50 -13.44 -13.04
C LEU A 5 12.51 -12.71 -11.69
N MET A 6 13.64 -12.71 -10.98
CA MET A 6 13.83 -11.94 -9.75
C MET A 6 13.77 -10.44 -10.01
N ILE A 7 14.50 -9.94 -11.00
CA ILE A 7 14.48 -8.52 -11.40
C ILE A 7 13.06 -8.10 -11.75
N LEU A 8 12.37 -8.88 -12.59
CA LEU A 8 10.98 -8.62 -12.96
C LEU A 8 10.06 -8.58 -11.73
N THR A 9 10.25 -9.47 -10.76
CA THR A 9 9.47 -9.49 -9.53
C THR A 9 9.70 -8.24 -8.69
N LEU A 10 10.95 -7.80 -8.55
CA LEU A 10 11.31 -6.60 -7.82
C LEU A 10 10.78 -5.33 -8.51
N GLU A 11 10.82 -5.26 -9.84
CA GLU A 11 10.22 -4.15 -10.60
C GLU A 11 8.70 -4.07 -10.36
N ILE A 12 7.99 -5.19 -10.45
CA ILE A 12 6.54 -5.22 -10.16
C ILE A 12 6.26 -4.82 -8.71
N LEU A 13 7.10 -5.22 -7.77
CA LEU A 13 6.99 -4.83 -6.36
C LEU A 13 7.17 -3.31 -6.18
N VAL A 14 8.21 -2.73 -6.77
CA VAL A 14 8.48 -1.28 -6.77
C VAL A 14 7.29 -0.52 -7.36
N LEU A 15 6.77 -0.96 -8.51
CA LEU A 15 5.58 -0.36 -9.12
C LEU A 15 4.36 -0.45 -8.18
N THR A 16 4.18 -1.58 -7.50
CA THR A 16 3.08 -1.77 -6.55
C THR A 16 3.20 -0.83 -5.36
N PHE A 17 4.39 -0.66 -4.80
CA PHE A 17 4.65 0.32 -3.74
C PHE A 17 4.43 1.75 -4.23
N GLY A 18 4.93 2.11 -5.42
CA GLY A 18 4.70 3.43 -6.00
C GLY A 18 3.21 3.77 -6.15
N MET A 19 2.40 2.78 -6.52
CA MET A 19 0.94 2.91 -6.60
C MET A 19 0.29 2.99 -5.20
N LEU A 20 0.73 2.17 -4.23
CA LEU A 20 0.23 2.21 -2.85
C LEU A 20 0.49 3.56 -2.17
N PHE A 21 1.65 4.15 -2.44
CA PHE A 21 2.08 5.46 -1.93
C PHE A 21 1.60 6.64 -2.80
N GLU A 22 0.78 6.39 -3.82
CA GLU A 22 0.18 7.42 -4.69
C GLU A 22 1.19 8.31 -5.44
N LEU A 23 2.31 7.74 -5.85
CA LEU A 23 3.39 8.48 -6.53
C LEU A 23 3.12 8.68 -8.02
N PHE A 24 2.35 7.80 -8.65
CA PHE A 24 2.01 7.96 -10.07
C PHE A 24 1.02 9.12 -10.28
N PRO A 25 1.26 9.97 -11.29
CA PRO A 25 0.30 10.99 -11.71
C PRO A 25 -0.94 10.33 -12.35
N GLY A 26 -2.12 10.88 -12.09
CA GLY A 26 -3.39 10.42 -12.66
C GLY A 26 -4.39 9.89 -11.62
N THR A 27 -5.68 10.04 -11.94
CA THR A 27 -6.79 9.63 -11.06
C THR A 27 -7.39 8.28 -11.45
N LYS A 28 -7.27 7.87 -12.71
CA LYS A 28 -7.89 6.64 -13.24
C LYS A 28 -7.41 5.36 -12.53
N TYR A 29 -6.12 5.23 -12.24
CA TYR A 29 -5.61 4.02 -11.55
C TYR A 29 -6.07 3.94 -10.09
N ARG A 30 -6.45 5.06 -9.47
CA ARG A 30 -6.82 5.10 -8.04
C ARG A 30 -8.13 4.35 -7.78
N MET A 31 -9.07 4.40 -8.72
CA MET A 31 -10.32 3.62 -8.64
C MET A 31 -10.05 2.11 -8.74
N HIS A 32 -9.04 1.73 -9.51
CA HIS A 32 -8.64 0.34 -9.71
C HIS A 32 -7.49 -0.10 -8.79
N LYS A 33 -7.16 0.70 -7.76
CA LYS A 33 -6.01 0.48 -6.89
C LYS A 33 -6.01 -0.92 -6.25
N PRO A 34 -7.11 -1.40 -5.64
CA PRO A 34 -7.14 -2.74 -5.05
C PRO A 34 -7.06 -3.88 -6.09
N GLN A 35 -7.57 -3.65 -7.31
CA GLN A 35 -7.47 -4.61 -8.41
C GLN A 35 -6.04 -4.76 -8.91
N ILE A 36 -5.37 -3.63 -9.16
CA ILE A 36 -3.96 -3.61 -9.58
C ILE A 36 -3.10 -4.24 -8.49
N GLN A 37 -3.32 -3.87 -7.22
CA GLN A 37 -2.61 -4.48 -6.08
C GLN A 37 -2.77 -6.00 -6.04
N LEU A 38 -4.00 -6.50 -6.19
CA LEU A 38 -4.28 -7.93 -6.21
C LEU A 38 -3.55 -8.63 -7.37
N ILE A 39 -3.68 -8.11 -8.60
CA ILE A 39 -3.03 -8.69 -9.78
C ILE A 39 -1.51 -8.72 -9.60
N SER A 40 -0.90 -7.61 -9.18
CA SER A 40 0.54 -7.55 -8.92
C SER A 40 0.96 -8.55 -7.84
N SER A 41 0.21 -8.67 -6.74
CA SER A 41 0.53 -9.63 -5.68
C SER A 41 0.44 -11.09 -6.14
N VAL A 42 -0.52 -11.42 -7.02
CA VAL A 42 -0.64 -12.76 -7.63
C VAL A 42 0.56 -13.04 -8.52
N ILE A 43 0.96 -12.09 -9.37
CA ILE A 43 2.10 -12.24 -10.26
C ILE A 43 3.39 -12.43 -9.45
N ILE A 44 3.65 -11.57 -8.46
CA ILE A 44 4.82 -11.65 -7.58
C ILE A 44 4.87 -13.03 -6.91
N CYS A 45 3.78 -13.48 -6.26
CA CYS A 45 3.73 -14.79 -5.62
C CYS A 45 3.98 -15.94 -6.59
N THR A 46 3.40 -15.89 -7.78
CA THR A 46 3.53 -16.94 -8.79
C THR A 46 4.97 -17.05 -9.28
N ILE A 47 5.62 -15.91 -9.55
CA ILE A 47 7.02 -15.89 -9.98
C ILE A 47 7.94 -16.35 -8.84
N CYS A 48 7.72 -15.88 -7.61
CA CYS A 48 8.50 -16.32 -6.43
C CYS A 48 8.37 -17.83 -6.20
N ALA A 49 7.15 -18.38 -6.30
CA ALA A 49 6.91 -19.80 -6.15
C ALA A 49 7.59 -20.62 -7.25
N ALA A 50 7.57 -20.14 -8.50
CA ALA A 50 8.28 -20.77 -9.61
C ALA A 50 9.79 -20.78 -9.38
N ILE A 51 10.38 -19.64 -8.98
CA ILE A 51 11.81 -19.53 -8.66
C ILE A 51 12.18 -20.49 -7.52
N LEU A 52 11.44 -20.47 -6.42
CA LEU A 52 11.68 -21.34 -5.29
C LEU A 52 11.57 -22.83 -5.67
N SER A 53 10.58 -23.19 -6.48
CA SER A 53 10.41 -24.57 -6.95
C SER A 53 11.61 -25.03 -7.79
N VAL A 54 12.10 -24.18 -8.69
CA VAL A 54 13.28 -24.47 -9.51
C VAL A 54 14.53 -24.60 -8.63
N MET A 55 14.71 -23.72 -7.64
CA MET A 55 15.83 -23.77 -6.69
C MET A 55 15.82 -25.02 -5.79
N LEU A 56 14.63 -25.51 -5.42
CA LEU A 56 14.49 -26.75 -4.64
C LEU A 56 14.73 -28.01 -5.48
N LEU A 57 14.43 -27.97 -6.79
CA LEU A 57 14.61 -29.10 -7.70
C LEU A 57 16.04 -29.24 -8.22
N PHE A 58 16.74 -28.12 -8.42
CA PHE A 58 18.09 -28.10 -9.03
C PHE A 58 19.10 -27.30 -8.19
N PRO A 59 19.31 -27.61 -6.90
CA PRO A 59 20.09 -26.77 -6.00
C PRO A 59 21.57 -26.65 -6.39
N GLU A 60 22.21 -27.72 -6.86
CA GLU A 60 23.64 -27.71 -7.18
C GLU A 60 23.97 -26.92 -8.45
N GLU A 61 23.15 -27.05 -9.49
CA GLU A 61 23.32 -26.39 -10.79
C GLU A 61 23.05 -24.88 -10.69
N ILE A 62 22.17 -24.49 -9.77
CA ILE A 62 21.78 -23.10 -9.55
C ILE A 62 22.75 -22.42 -8.58
N ASN A 63 23.21 -23.10 -7.52
CA ASN A 63 24.15 -22.53 -6.54
C ASN A 63 25.60 -22.45 -7.04
N ALA A 64 25.92 -23.01 -8.20
CA ALA A 64 27.25 -22.98 -8.82
C ALA A 64 27.62 -21.58 -9.35
N GLY A 65 27.70 -20.58 -8.45
CA GLY A 65 28.15 -19.22 -8.74
C GLY A 65 27.04 -18.19 -8.95
N ASN A 66 25.80 -18.46 -8.51
CA ASN A 66 24.71 -17.50 -8.55
C ASN A 66 24.27 -17.09 -7.15
N ASP A 67 24.83 -15.99 -6.64
CA ASP A 67 24.51 -15.49 -5.30
C ASP A 67 23.04 -15.03 -5.18
N TYR A 68 22.35 -14.75 -6.30
CA TYR A 68 20.89 -14.50 -6.32
C TYR A 68 20.05 -15.73 -5.98
N ALA A 69 20.63 -16.91 -6.11
CA ALA A 69 19.97 -18.15 -5.77
C ALA A 69 20.23 -18.60 -4.33
N ASN A 70 20.35 -17.63 -3.41
CA ASN A 70 20.38 -17.95 -2.01
C ASN A 70 18.97 -18.32 -1.50
N LEU A 71 18.77 -19.59 -1.16
CA LEU A 71 17.53 -20.11 -0.58
C LEU A 71 17.12 -19.38 0.70
N ASP A 72 18.08 -18.91 1.50
CA ASP A 72 17.80 -18.24 2.77
C ASP A 72 17.28 -16.82 2.59
N MET A 73 17.50 -16.22 1.42
CA MET A 73 16.87 -14.95 1.02
C MET A 73 15.50 -15.18 0.37
N MET A 74 15.36 -16.22 -0.46
CA MET A 74 14.09 -16.48 -1.16
C MET A 74 12.95 -16.88 -0.21
N LYS A 75 13.26 -17.59 0.89
CA LYS A 75 12.27 -18.00 1.90
C LYS A 75 11.56 -16.82 2.59
N PRO A 76 12.25 -15.83 3.18
CA PRO A 76 11.56 -14.68 3.78
C PRO A 76 10.82 -13.87 2.71
N PHE A 77 11.38 -13.72 1.51
CA PHE A 77 10.72 -12.98 0.43
C PHE A 77 9.39 -13.61 -0.01
N ILE A 78 9.36 -14.94 -0.20
CA ILE A 78 8.09 -15.62 -0.55
C ILE A 78 7.07 -15.55 0.58
N VAL A 79 7.50 -15.62 1.85
CA VAL A 79 6.60 -15.46 3.00
C VAL A 79 5.97 -14.08 2.99
N LEU A 80 6.78 -13.02 2.79
CA LEU A 80 6.28 -11.64 2.68
C LEU A 80 5.32 -11.48 1.49
N ALA A 81 5.65 -12.05 0.34
CA ALA A 81 4.80 -12.03 -0.85
C ALA A 81 3.45 -12.70 -0.58
N VAL A 82 3.43 -13.86 0.08
CA VAL A 82 2.20 -14.59 0.42
C VAL A 82 1.34 -13.79 1.40
N ILE A 83 1.93 -13.23 2.45
CA ILE A 83 1.20 -12.36 3.40
C ILE A 83 0.62 -11.15 2.67
N PHE A 84 1.39 -10.55 1.75
CA PHE A 84 0.94 -9.43 0.92
C PHE A 84 -0.18 -9.81 -0.05
N LEU A 85 -0.16 -11.02 -0.60
CA LEU A 85 -1.27 -11.56 -1.39
C LEU A 85 -2.54 -11.69 -0.55
N PHE A 86 -2.45 -12.25 0.67
CA PHE A 86 -3.62 -12.32 1.57
C PHE A 86 -4.18 -10.94 1.92
N ALA A 87 -3.32 -9.98 2.22
CA ALA A 87 -3.73 -8.58 2.45
C ALA A 87 -4.45 -8.00 1.22
N SER A 88 -3.93 -8.27 0.02
CA SER A 88 -4.49 -7.78 -1.24
C SER A 88 -5.83 -8.42 -1.58
N ILE A 89 -5.98 -9.74 -1.38
CA ILE A 89 -7.25 -10.46 -1.51
C ILE A 89 -8.28 -9.85 -0.57
N TYR A 90 -7.91 -9.66 0.70
CA TYR A 90 -8.84 -9.10 1.67
C TYR A 90 -9.30 -7.69 1.26
N LYS A 91 -8.35 -6.80 0.94
CA LYS A 91 -8.68 -5.43 0.50
C LYS A 91 -9.57 -5.41 -0.74
N TYR A 92 -9.31 -6.30 -1.70
CA TYR A 92 -10.15 -6.44 -2.88
C TYR A 92 -11.56 -6.94 -2.54
N THR A 93 -11.70 -7.93 -1.65
CA THR A 93 -13.01 -8.41 -1.20
C THR A 93 -13.80 -7.36 -0.43
N ASP A 94 -13.13 -6.56 0.40
CA ASP A 94 -13.71 -5.43 1.11
C ASP A 94 -14.24 -4.38 0.11
N MET A 95 -13.42 -4.00 -0.87
CA MET A 95 -13.82 -3.12 -1.96
C MET A 95 -15.01 -3.67 -2.77
N LYS A 96 -15.01 -4.98 -3.07
CA LYS A 96 -16.10 -5.61 -3.83
C LYS A 96 -17.41 -5.69 -3.04
N LYS A 97 -17.33 -5.90 -1.72
CA LYS A 97 -18.49 -5.78 -0.82
C LYS A 97 -19.01 -4.36 -0.75
N SER A 98 -18.12 -3.37 -0.91
CA SER A 98 -18.45 -1.95 -0.90
C SER A 98 -18.74 -1.36 -2.29
N SER A 99 -18.86 -2.15 -3.36
CA SER A 99 -18.99 -1.70 -4.76
C SER A 99 -20.38 -1.11 -5.09
N TYR A 100 -20.81 -0.15 -4.28
CA TYR A 100 -21.76 0.86 -4.70
C TYR A 100 -21.02 1.89 -5.56
N GLU A 101 -21.76 2.53 -6.47
CA GLU A 101 -21.27 3.49 -7.45
C GLU A 101 -20.36 4.55 -6.78
N LEU A 102 -19.06 4.46 -7.05
CA LEU A 102 -18.10 5.45 -6.58
C LEU A 102 -18.16 6.66 -7.53
N GLU A 103 -18.44 7.82 -6.97
CA GLU A 103 -18.50 9.10 -7.68
C GLU A 103 -17.42 10.04 -7.15
N CYS A 104 -16.79 10.79 -8.05
CA CYS A 104 -15.84 11.83 -7.69
C CYS A 104 -16.57 13.18 -7.75
N ILE A 105 -16.75 13.81 -6.59
CA ILE A 105 -17.45 15.07 -6.42
C ILE A 105 -16.41 16.15 -6.10
N SER A 106 -16.16 17.06 -7.03
CA SER A 106 -15.27 18.19 -6.81
C SER A 106 -16.07 19.33 -6.19
N LEU A 107 -15.76 19.70 -4.94
CA LEU A 107 -16.39 20.81 -4.24
C LEU A 107 -15.37 21.87 -3.86
N SER A 108 -15.78 23.13 -3.97
CA SER A 108 -15.09 24.29 -3.43
C SER A 108 -15.54 24.53 -2.00
N LYS A 109 -14.76 25.25 -1.19
CA LYS A 109 -15.09 25.59 0.20
C LYS A 109 -16.44 26.30 0.37
N GLU A 110 -16.96 26.92 -0.69
CA GLU A 110 -18.22 27.66 -0.70
C GLU A 110 -19.43 26.76 -1.05
N ASP A 111 -19.18 25.57 -1.63
CA ASP A 111 -20.22 24.69 -2.17
C ASP A 111 -20.87 23.81 -1.10
N TYR A 112 -20.32 23.79 0.12
CA TYR A 112 -20.81 22.96 1.21
C TYR A 112 -20.50 23.55 2.59
N THR A 113 -21.24 23.10 3.59
CA THR A 113 -21.00 23.44 5.01
C THR A 113 -20.81 22.18 5.83
N LEU A 114 -19.80 22.15 6.69
CA LEU A 114 -19.60 21.04 7.62
C LEU A 114 -20.54 21.17 8.81
N VAL A 115 -21.38 20.17 9.00
CA VAL A 115 -22.31 20.09 10.13
C VAL A 115 -21.75 19.10 11.15
N HIS A 116 -21.64 19.55 12.41
CA HIS A 116 -21.13 18.74 13.53
C HIS A 116 -22.22 17.99 14.28
N ASP A 117 -23.44 18.52 14.28
CA ASP A 117 -24.56 17.92 14.99
C ASP A 117 -25.36 17.02 14.05
N PHE A 118 -25.32 15.72 14.35
CA PHE A 118 -26.04 14.70 13.61
C PHE A 118 -27.39 14.47 14.30
N ASP A 119 -28.46 15.05 13.76
CA ASP A 119 -29.80 14.84 14.29
C ASP A 119 -30.30 13.45 13.87
N LEU A 120 -30.23 12.50 14.82
CA LEU A 120 -30.60 11.09 14.70
C LEU A 120 -32.09 10.84 14.39
N THR A 121 -32.89 11.88 14.22
CA THR A 121 -34.34 11.82 14.03
C THR A 121 -34.78 11.52 12.59
N LEU A 122 -33.88 11.57 11.61
CA LEU A 122 -34.16 11.15 10.22
C LEU A 122 -33.90 9.65 10.07
N GLY A 123 -34.98 8.85 10.07
CA GLY A 123 -35.00 7.38 10.13
C GLY A 123 -34.23 6.59 9.07
N ASN A 124 -33.51 7.23 8.15
CA ASN A 124 -32.63 6.56 7.17
C ASN A 124 -31.20 6.32 7.67
N TYR A 125 -30.78 6.95 8.77
CA TYR A 125 -29.41 6.84 9.28
C TYR A 125 -29.18 5.73 10.31
N MET A 126 -30.21 4.95 10.63
CA MET A 126 -30.12 3.82 11.56
C MET A 126 -29.08 2.76 11.14
N TYR A 127 -28.70 2.75 9.86
CA TYR A 127 -27.74 1.81 9.26
C TYR A 127 -26.28 2.31 9.22
N MET A 128 -25.97 3.53 9.70
CA MET A 128 -24.61 4.09 9.73
C MET A 128 -24.19 4.53 11.14
N PRO A 129 -23.78 3.59 12.01
CA PRO A 129 -23.52 3.87 13.44
C PRO A 129 -22.25 4.70 13.71
N ASN A 130 -21.44 5.02 12.69
CA ASN A 130 -20.11 5.64 12.84
C ASN A 130 -19.95 6.93 12.02
N VAL A 131 -21.00 7.72 11.85
CA VAL A 131 -20.86 9.04 11.21
C VAL A 131 -20.17 10.01 12.16
N GLN A 132 -19.06 10.60 11.72
CA GLN A 132 -18.33 11.61 12.50
C GLN A 132 -18.81 13.03 12.18
N ARG A 133 -19.03 13.34 10.88
CA ARG A 133 -19.50 14.64 10.39
C ARG A 133 -20.26 14.47 9.08
N THR A 134 -21.00 15.51 8.68
CA THR A 134 -21.57 15.62 7.34
C THR A 134 -21.17 16.91 6.66
N ALA A 135 -21.07 16.89 5.34
CA ALA A 135 -21.05 18.07 4.50
C ALA A 135 -22.42 18.19 3.83
N LYS A 136 -23.12 19.29 4.11
CA LYS A 136 -24.39 19.62 3.46
C LYS A 136 -24.11 20.44 2.22
N CYS A 137 -24.49 19.91 1.06
CA CYS A 137 -24.34 20.54 -0.26
C CYS A 137 -25.73 20.94 -0.80
N GLU A 138 -25.79 21.70 -1.89
CA GLU A 138 -27.04 21.96 -2.59
C GLU A 138 -27.58 20.66 -3.24
N GLY A 139 -28.59 20.06 -2.61
CA GLY A 139 -29.33 18.90 -3.14
C GLY A 139 -28.77 17.52 -2.76
N PHE A 140 -27.68 17.44 -2.01
CA PHE A 140 -27.18 16.16 -1.48
C PHE A 140 -26.32 16.35 -0.21
N ILE A 141 -26.08 15.24 0.49
CA ILE A 141 -25.29 15.20 1.71
C ILE A 141 -24.13 14.22 1.54
N ILE A 142 -22.93 14.66 1.92
CA ILE A 142 -21.77 13.77 2.05
C ILE A 142 -21.58 13.43 3.53
N VAL A 143 -21.50 12.15 3.83
CA VAL A 143 -21.31 11.57 5.15
C VAL A 143 -19.85 11.18 5.31
N PHE A 144 -19.21 11.62 6.40
CA PHE A 144 -17.83 11.28 6.71
C PHE A 144 -17.78 10.26 7.86
N THR A 145 -17.39 9.03 7.54
CA THR A 145 -17.26 7.92 8.52
C THR A 145 -15.82 7.67 8.96
N SER A 146 -14.85 7.99 8.12
CA SER A 146 -13.44 7.62 8.33
C SER A 146 -12.43 8.70 7.96
N VAL A 147 -12.71 9.52 6.95
CA VAL A 147 -11.85 10.62 6.50
C VAL A 147 -12.71 11.88 6.46
N MET A 148 -12.29 12.94 7.15
CA MET A 148 -13.00 14.22 7.16
C MET A 148 -12.02 15.39 7.07
N PRO A 149 -12.42 16.51 6.45
CA PRO A 149 -11.62 17.72 6.51
C PRO A 149 -11.89 18.43 7.85
N ALA A 150 -10.87 19.13 8.36
CA ALA A 150 -11.00 19.86 9.63
C ALA A 150 -11.96 21.06 9.50
N ASN A 151 -11.87 21.74 8.35
CA ASN A 151 -12.64 22.92 7.95
C ASN A 151 -13.10 22.75 6.49
N GLU A 152 -13.98 23.63 6.02
CA GLU A 152 -14.34 23.73 4.61
C GLU A 152 -13.11 24.07 3.76
N ILE A 153 -12.83 23.19 2.80
CA ILE A 153 -11.68 23.25 1.89
C ILE A 153 -12.10 22.97 0.46
N ASP A 154 -11.34 23.50 -0.49
CA ASP A 154 -11.41 23.08 -1.87
C ASP A 154 -10.85 21.67 -1.99
N ALA A 155 -11.70 20.70 -2.36
CA ALA A 155 -11.27 19.31 -2.43
C ALA A 155 -12.05 18.48 -3.46
N ASP A 156 -11.38 17.44 -3.97
CA ASP A 156 -12.07 16.36 -4.67
C ASP A 156 -12.44 15.28 -3.65
N PHE A 157 -13.73 15.06 -3.46
CA PHE A 157 -14.30 14.03 -2.59
C PHE A 157 -14.60 12.79 -3.42
N ILE A 158 -13.96 11.66 -3.09
CA ILE A 158 -14.30 10.38 -3.70
C ILE A 158 -15.29 9.70 -2.76
N CYS A 159 -16.54 9.66 -3.20
CA CYS A 159 -17.65 9.24 -2.39
C CYS A 159 -18.33 8.00 -2.99
N ARG A 160 -18.94 7.23 -2.11
CA ARG A 160 -19.81 6.10 -2.43
C ARG A 160 -21.25 6.58 -2.40
N LYS A 161 -22.00 6.43 -3.49
CA LYS A 161 -23.43 6.73 -3.49
C LYS A 161 -24.18 5.71 -2.64
N PHE A 162 -24.99 6.20 -1.69
CA PHE A 162 -25.81 5.37 -0.80
C PHE A 162 -27.30 5.49 -1.15
N SER A 163 -27.76 6.70 -1.45
CA SER A 163 -29.08 6.98 -2.01
C SER A 163 -28.99 8.13 -3.02
N GLU A 164 -30.10 8.54 -3.64
CA GLU A 164 -30.08 9.59 -4.67
C GLU A 164 -29.49 10.93 -4.18
N GLU A 165 -29.61 11.23 -2.90
CA GLU A 165 -29.14 12.48 -2.29
C GLU A 165 -28.09 12.25 -1.19
N GLN A 166 -27.57 11.03 -1.04
CA GLN A 166 -26.63 10.70 0.05
C GLN A 166 -25.41 9.95 -0.45
N TYR A 167 -24.27 10.45 0.00
CA TYR A 167 -22.96 9.99 -0.39
C TYR A 167 -22.13 9.73 0.87
N GLU A 168 -21.30 8.70 0.87
CA GLU A 168 -20.32 8.46 1.93
C GLU A 168 -18.92 8.70 1.40
N CYS A 169 -18.19 9.64 2.00
CA CYS A 169 -16.83 9.92 1.56
C CYS A 169 -15.86 8.82 2.01
N ILE A 170 -15.10 8.30 1.05
CA ILE A 170 -14.02 7.32 1.31
C ILE A 170 -12.66 8.03 1.38
N THR A 171 -12.43 9.03 0.53
CA THR A 171 -11.17 9.80 0.54
C THR A 171 -11.37 11.23 0.06
N ILE A 172 -10.54 12.14 0.59
CA ILE A 172 -10.56 13.57 0.30
C ILE A 172 -9.22 13.97 -0.32
N ARG A 173 -9.26 14.84 -1.33
CA ARG A 173 -8.07 15.43 -1.93
C ARG A 173 -8.13 16.95 -1.86
N GLU A 174 -7.48 17.52 -0.86
CA GLU A 174 -7.34 18.97 -0.72
C GLU A 174 -6.60 19.55 -1.93
N LYS A 175 -7.16 20.59 -2.55
CA LYS A 175 -6.55 21.35 -3.64
C LYS A 175 -5.55 22.38 -3.11
N GLU A 176 -5.68 22.79 -1.84
CA GLU A 176 -4.75 23.71 -1.20
C GLU A 176 -3.42 23.04 -0.79
N LEU A 177 -2.32 23.79 -0.93
CA LEU A 177 -0.97 23.38 -0.56
C LEU A 177 -0.78 23.43 0.96
N ASN A 178 -1.19 22.38 1.65
CA ASN A 178 -0.92 22.21 3.07
C ASN A 178 0.51 21.67 3.29
N ILE A 179 1.32 22.32 4.14
CA ILE A 179 2.69 21.89 4.47
C ILE A 179 2.73 20.41 4.91
N LYS A 180 1.71 19.96 5.65
CA LYS A 180 1.59 18.55 6.06
C LYS A 180 1.46 17.60 4.86
N ASN A 181 0.72 18.01 3.82
CA ASN A 181 0.54 17.23 2.60
C ASN A 181 1.83 17.21 1.75
N ILE A 182 2.59 18.32 1.75
CA ILE A 182 3.92 18.38 1.10
C ILE A 182 4.90 17.43 1.79
N ILE A 183 5.00 17.46 3.13
CA ILE A 183 5.89 16.57 3.90
C ILE A 183 5.52 15.11 3.66
N LYS A 184 4.23 14.76 3.75
CA LYS A 184 3.73 13.39 3.51
C LYS A 184 4.04 12.89 2.10
N ARG A 185 3.92 13.77 1.10
CA ARG A 185 4.25 13.44 -0.29
C ARG A 185 5.77 13.30 -0.48
N GLY A 186 6.56 14.19 0.12
CA GLY A 186 8.02 14.14 0.12
C GLY A 186 8.56 12.87 0.77
N SER A 187 8.03 12.47 1.93
CA SER A 187 8.43 11.23 2.62
C SER A 187 8.08 9.99 1.80
N SER A 188 6.91 9.98 1.16
CA SER A 188 6.49 8.87 0.27
C SER A 188 7.42 8.75 -0.94
N LEU A 189 7.83 9.89 -1.52
CA LEU A 189 8.75 9.92 -2.65
C LEU A 189 10.17 9.49 -2.24
N LEU A 190 10.64 9.92 -1.07
CA LEU A 190 11.92 9.49 -0.52
C LEU A 190 11.96 7.97 -0.30
N LEU A 191 10.92 7.39 0.31
CA LEU A 191 10.82 5.93 0.52
C LEU A 191 10.85 5.16 -0.80
N PHE A 192 10.20 5.68 -1.83
CA PHE A 192 10.21 5.05 -3.15
C PHE A 192 11.55 5.15 -3.87
N LEU A 193 12.22 6.30 -3.80
CA LEU A 193 13.59 6.42 -4.31
C LEU A 193 14.53 5.45 -3.57
N LEU A 194 14.37 5.34 -2.26
CA LEU A 194 15.15 4.42 -1.44
C LEU A 194 14.87 2.95 -1.86
N CYS A 195 13.62 2.59 -2.13
CA CYS A 195 13.26 1.28 -2.68
C CYS A 195 13.88 1.00 -4.06
N ILE A 196 13.92 1.99 -4.97
CA ILE A 196 14.58 1.84 -6.28
C ILE A 196 16.08 1.63 -6.11
N VAL A 197 16.71 2.46 -5.28
CA VAL A 197 18.15 2.39 -5.01
C VAL A 197 18.51 1.05 -4.39
N ASP A 198 17.71 0.56 -3.44
CA ASP A 198 17.92 -0.74 -2.80
C ASP A 198 17.81 -1.91 -3.77
N VAL A 199 16.78 -1.93 -4.62
CA VAL A 199 16.66 -2.94 -5.70
C VAL A 199 17.84 -2.85 -6.68
N ALA A 200 18.29 -1.64 -7.03
CA ALA A 200 19.44 -1.47 -7.90
C ALA A 200 20.74 -1.97 -7.24
N PHE A 201 20.96 -1.69 -5.96
CA PHE A 201 22.11 -2.20 -5.21
C PHE A 201 22.07 -3.73 -5.11
N PHE A 202 20.91 -4.31 -4.87
CA PHE A 202 20.72 -5.76 -4.87
C PHE A 202 21.12 -6.38 -6.21
N VAL A 203 20.64 -5.82 -7.33
CA VAL A 203 20.96 -6.29 -8.70
C VAL A 203 22.41 -5.99 -9.12
N LEU A 204 23.06 -5.00 -8.52
CA LEU A 204 24.50 -4.81 -8.73
C LEU A 204 25.31 -5.82 -7.90
N SER A 205 24.81 -6.16 -6.72
CA SER A 205 25.55 -6.96 -5.75
C SER A 205 25.78 -8.40 -6.20
N GLY A 206 24.75 -9.09 -6.67
CA GLY A 206 24.92 -10.47 -7.17
C GLY A 206 25.55 -10.55 -8.56
N HIS A 207 25.81 -9.42 -9.24
CA HIS A 207 26.56 -9.39 -10.50
C HIS A 207 28.06 -9.13 -10.32
N GLN A 208 28.46 -8.31 -9.34
CA GLN A 208 29.80 -7.73 -9.31
C GLN A 208 30.64 -8.06 -8.07
N PHE A 209 30.04 -8.45 -6.93
CA PHE A 209 30.85 -8.70 -5.74
C PHE A 209 31.38 -10.13 -5.70
N SER A 210 32.64 -10.30 -6.12
CA SER A 210 33.42 -11.52 -5.82
C SER A 210 33.80 -11.64 -4.34
N ASN A 211 33.56 -10.59 -3.54
CA ASN A 211 33.82 -10.55 -2.11
C ASN A 211 32.55 -10.88 -1.33
N THR A 212 32.51 -12.07 -0.74
CA THR A 212 31.36 -12.63 -0.03
C THR A 212 30.90 -11.76 1.14
N ALA A 213 31.81 -11.10 1.85
CA ALA A 213 31.46 -10.26 3.01
C ALA A 213 30.67 -8.99 2.61
N ILE A 214 30.99 -8.39 1.45
CA ILE A 214 30.26 -7.23 0.93
C ILE A 214 28.88 -7.66 0.44
N GLY A 215 28.80 -8.83 -0.23
CA GLY A 215 27.52 -9.42 -0.66
C GLY A 215 26.58 -9.64 0.52
N GLU A 216 27.04 -10.34 1.57
CA GLU A 216 26.28 -10.59 2.80
C GLU A 216 25.73 -9.30 3.43
N THR A 217 26.58 -8.27 3.56
CA THR A 217 26.14 -6.97 4.12
C THR A 217 25.05 -6.32 3.27
N VAL A 218 25.18 -6.33 1.94
CA VAL A 218 24.17 -5.77 1.03
C VAL A 218 22.87 -6.58 1.11
N TYR A 219 22.94 -7.90 1.22
CA TYR A 219 21.76 -8.76 1.37
C TYR A 219 21.00 -8.50 2.67
N GLU A 220 21.71 -8.30 3.78
CA GLU A 220 21.08 -7.98 5.06
C GLU A 220 20.41 -6.60 5.02
N VAL A 221 21.07 -5.59 4.44
CA VAL A 221 20.48 -4.25 4.26
C VAL A 221 19.20 -4.34 3.42
N PHE A 222 19.26 -5.03 2.27
CA PHE A 222 18.13 -5.22 1.37
C PHE A 222 16.95 -5.92 2.04
N THR A 223 17.22 -7.04 2.74
CA THR A 223 16.19 -7.83 3.42
C THR A 223 15.50 -7.02 4.52
N ASN A 224 16.29 -6.29 5.31
CA ASN A 224 15.74 -5.48 6.39
C ASN A 224 14.97 -4.27 5.85
N LEU A 225 15.43 -3.64 4.76
CA LEU A 225 14.69 -2.56 4.13
C LEU A 225 13.37 -3.04 3.52
N LEU A 226 13.38 -4.17 2.80
CA LEU A 226 12.16 -4.79 2.30
C LEU A 226 11.16 -5.05 3.44
N MET A 227 11.63 -5.51 4.59
CA MET A 227 10.78 -5.72 5.77
C MET A 227 10.10 -4.40 6.21
N VAL A 228 10.84 -3.30 6.27
CA VAL A 228 10.28 -1.97 6.56
C VAL A 228 9.26 -1.55 5.50
N LEU A 229 9.57 -1.73 4.21
CA LEU A 229 8.70 -1.33 3.10
C LEU A 229 7.40 -2.14 3.08
N PHE A 230 7.46 -3.46 3.26
CA PHE A 230 6.26 -4.29 3.40
C PHE A 230 5.44 -3.89 4.63
N GLY A 231 6.09 -3.58 5.76
CA GLY A 231 5.40 -3.10 6.95
C GLY A 231 4.61 -1.81 6.71
N LEU A 232 5.23 -0.84 6.02
CA LEU A 232 4.57 0.39 5.60
C LEU A 232 3.44 0.12 4.58
N ALA A 233 3.66 -0.81 3.64
CA ALA A 233 2.66 -1.20 2.66
C ALA A 233 1.43 -1.83 3.31
N PHE A 234 1.61 -2.66 4.35
CA PHE A 234 0.49 -3.21 5.12
C PHE A 234 -0.32 -2.11 5.79
N ILE A 235 0.32 -1.23 6.55
CA ILE A 235 -0.37 -0.10 7.20
C ILE A 235 -1.11 0.73 6.15
N LYS A 236 -0.45 1.04 5.02
CA LYS A 236 -1.03 1.86 3.95
C LYS A 236 -2.22 1.20 3.25
N THR A 237 -2.18 -0.11 3.03
CA THR A 237 -3.23 -0.88 2.36
C THR A 237 -4.56 -0.81 3.13
N PHE A 238 -4.49 -0.82 4.45
CA PHE A 238 -5.65 -0.90 5.32
C PHE A 238 -6.16 0.45 5.84
N ILE A 239 -5.59 1.58 5.40
CA ILE A 239 -6.14 2.90 5.68
C ILE A 239 -7.62 2.94 5.22
N GLY A 240 -8.51 3.37 6.13
CA GLY A 240 -9.94 3.53 5.87
C GLY A 240 -10.77 2.25 5.96
N VAL A 241 -10.19 1.10 6.27
CA VAL A 241 -10.94 -0.14 6.51
C VAL A 241 -11.37 -0.19 7.98
N ASN A 242 -12.59 -0.59 8.30
CA ASN A 242 -13.03 -0.79 9.68
C ASN A 242 -13.24 -2.29 9.94
N SER A 243 -12.15 -3.01 10.24
CA SER A 243 -12.22 -4.45 10.54
C SER A 243 -11.14 -4.89 11.51
N LEU A 244 -11.39 -6.02 12.20
CA LEU A 244 -10.38 -6.65 13.07
C LEU A 244 -9.13 -7.06 12.28
N ILE A 245 -9.31 -7.46 11.02
CA ILE A 245 -8.22 -7.85 10.11
C ILE A 245 -7.28 -6.66 9.86
N ARG A 246 -7.80 -5.43 9.73
CA ARG A 246 -6.95 -4.24 9.67
C ARG A 246 -6.02 -4.13 10.87
N VAL A 247 -6.54 -4.30 12.10
CA VAL A 247 -5.72 -4.18 13.32
C VAL A 247 -4.60 -5.21 13.32
N ILE A 248 -4.89 -6.45 12.91
CA ILE A 248 -3.86 -7.49 12.78
C ILE A 248 -2.76 -7.08 11.79
N PHE A 249 -3.13 -6.61 10.59
CA PHE A 249 -2.14 -6.21 9.58
C PHE A 249 -1.40 -4.92 9.93
N GLU A 250 -2.02 -3.97 10.64
CA GLU A 250 -1.36 -2.76 11.15
C GLU A 250 -0.33 -3.11 12.23
N VAL A 251 -0.70 -3.97 13.18
CA VAL A 251 0.24 -4.46 14.22
C VAL A 251 1.36 -5.25 13.59
N LEU A 252 1.07 -6.17 12.67
CA LEU A 252 2.09 -6.92 11.94
C LEU A 252 3.03 -5.98 11.18
N GLY A 253 2.49 -4.99 10.47
CA GLY A 253 3.28 -4.00 9.75
C GLY A 253 4.18 -3.17 10.68
N LEU A 254 3.68 -2.79 11.86
CA LEU A 254 4.46 -2.07 12.86
C LEU A 254 5.58 -2.94 13.44
N VAL A 255 5.30 -4.22 13.74
CA VAL A 255 6.34 -5.17 14.17
C VAL A 255 7.43 -5.33 13.11
N MET A 256 7.04 -5.46 11.84
CA MET A 256 8.00 -5.55 10.73
C MET A 256 8.87 -4.31 10.59
N ILE A 257 8.30 -3.12 10.77
CA ILE A 257 9.08 -1.87 10.76
C ILE A 257 10.06 -1.85 11.92
N ILE A 258 9.64 -2.20 13.14
CA ILE A 258 10.52 -2.23 14.30
C ILE A 258 11.66 -3.22 14.10
N VAL A 259 11.35 -4.46 13.70
CA VAL A 259 12.38 -5.49 13.47
C VAL A 259 13.34 -5.06 12.37
N GLY A 260 12.84 -4.58 11.22
CA GLY A 260 13.68 -4.13 10.12
C GLY A 260 14.60 -2.97 10.51
N VAL A 261 14.08 -1.97 11.25
CA VAL A 261 14.88 -0.83 11.72
C VAL A 261 15.92 -1.26 12.77
N VAL A 262 15.54 -2.08 13.75
CA VAL A 262 16.48 -2.56 14.78
C VAL A 262 17.60 -3.37 14.14
N SER A 263 17.28 -4.25 13.19
CA SER A 263 18.28 -5.02 12.45
C SER A 263 19.20 -4.13 11.62
N LEU A 264 18.67 -3.10 10.94
CA LEU A 264 19.47 -2.12 10.20
C LEU A 264 20.41 -1.32 11.10
N VAL A 265 19.99 -0.96 12.31
CA VAL A 265 20.85 -0.23 13.25
C VAL A 265 21.91 -1.15 13.85
N GLY A 266 21.59 -2.42 14.13
CA GLY A 266 22.56 -3.39 14.66
C GLY A 266 23.64 -3.82 13.67
N LEU A 267 23.47 -3.51 12.38
CA LEU A 267 24.43 -3.73 11.30
C LEU A 267 25.59 -2.71 11.30
N PHE A 268 25.45 -1.57 11.98
CA PHE A 268 26.43 -0.48 12.05
C PHE A 268 26.93 -0.23 13.48
#